data_AF-A0A1B7NS10-F1
#
_entry.id   AF-A0A1B7NS10-F1
#
_cell.length_a   1.000
_cell.length_b   1.000
_cell.length_c   1.000
_cell.angle_alpha   90.00
_cell.angle_beta   90.00
_cell.angle_gamma   90.00
#
_symmetry.space_group_name_H-M   'P 1'
#
loop_
_entity.id
_entity.type
_entity.pdbx_description
1 polymer ?
#
loop_
_entity_poly.entity_id
_entity_poly.type
_entity_poly.pdbx_seq_one_letter_code
_entity_poly.pdbx_strand_id
1 'polypeptide(L)' 'MDSTNGRIVSGSYDMSIKVYDAASGQLSIDLPGWTTSWMLSAKSDYRRIVATSQDSRTVIMDFGYGLDGIELLEE' A
#
# COMPACT_ATOMS: atom_id res chain seq x y z
N MET A 1 -7.98 -5.45 -2.43
CA MET A 1 -8.04 -5.13 -3.87
C MET A 1 -8.60 -3.74 -3.98
N ASP A 2 -7.89 -2.85 -4.64
CA ASP A 2 -8.37 -1.50 -4.92
C ASP A 2 -8.90 -1.46 -6.35
N SER A 3 -10.09 -2.03 -6.51
CA SER A 3 -10.72 -2.16 -7.83
C SER A 3 -11.04 -0.80 -8.43
N THR A 4 -11.28 0.23 -7.61
CA THR A 4 -11.68 1.56 -8.08
C THR A 4 -10.50 2.30 -8.68
N ASN A 5 -9.30 2.15 -8.13
CA ASN A 5 -8.10 2.83 -8.64
C ASN A 5 -7.24 1.96 -9.56
N GLY A 6 -7.74 0.79 -9.98
CA GLY A 6 -7.03 -0.11 -10.89
C GLY A 6 -5.76 -0.71 -10.28
N ARG A 7 -5.72 -0.91 -8.96
CA ARG A 7 -4.54 -1.42 -8.25
C ARG A 7 -4.85 -2.70 -7.48
N ILE A 8 -3.90 -3.63 -7.52
CA ILE A 8 -3.89 -4.81 -6.67
C ILE A 8 -2.82 -4.61 -5.62
N VAL A 9 -3.23 -4.48 -4.36
CA VAL A 9 -2.31 -4.42 -3.22
C VAL A 9 -2.23 -5.82 -2.61
N SER A 10 -1.00 -6.34 -2.50
CA SER A 10 -0.71 -7.57 -1.80
C SER A 10 0.17 -7.30 -0.58
N GLY A 11 -0.15 -8.02 0.50
CA GLY A 11 0.69 -8.14 1.67
C GLY A 11 1.11 -9.59 1.83
N SER A 12 2.41 -9.84 1.95
CA SER A 12 2.99 -11.18 1.96
C SER A 12 3.70 -11.49 3.27
N TYR A 13 3.78 -12.79 3.60
CA TYR A 13 4.57 -13.27 4.74
C TYR A 13 6.08 -13.20 4.51
N ASP A 14 6.52 -12.83 3.30
CA ASP A 14 7.91 -12.41 3.04
C ASP A 14 8.24 -11.00 3.55
N MET A 15 7.32 -10.37 4.30
CA MET A 15 7.45 -9.03 4.89
C MET A 15 7.47 -7.89 3.86
N SER A 16 6.95 -8.14 2.64
CA SER A 16 6.80 -7.13 1.60
C SER A 16 5.35 -6.72 1.37
N ILE A 17 5.19 -5.46 0.95
CA ILE A 17 3.97 -4.97 0.32
C ILE A 17 4.27 -4.76 -1.15
N LYS A 18 3.44 -5.33 -2.02
CA LYS A 18 3.56 -5.15 -3.47
C LYS A 18 2.29 -4.54 -4.03
N VAL A 19 2.44 -3.67 -5.01
CA VAL A 19 1.34 -3.05 -5.75
C VAL A 19 1.48 -3.42 -7.21
N TYR A 20 0.40 -3.92 -7.78
CA TYR A 20 0.34 -4.29 -9.19
C TYR A 20 -0.72 -3.46 -9.91
N ASP A 21 -0.47 -3.17 -11.18
CA ASP A 21 -1.47 -2.65 -12.08
C ASP A 21 -2.52 -3.73 -12.37
N ALA A 22 -3.80 -3.44 -12.14
CA ALA A 22 -4.86 -4.44 -12.24
C ALA A 22 -5.15 -4.86 -13.68
N ALA A 23 -4.83 -4.03 -14.68
CA ALA A 23 -5.11 -4.31 -16.09
C ALA A 23 -4.02 -5.18 -16.73
N SER A 24 -2.76 -4.85 -16.48
CA SER A 24 -1.58 -5.51 -17.06
C SER A 24 -0.97 -6.58 -16.16
N GLY A 25 -1.28 -6.57 -14.86
CA GLY A 25 -0.66 -7.45 -13.86
C GLY A 25 0.80 -7.11 -13.54
N GLN A 26 1.32 -5.99 -14.06
CA GLN A 26 2.70 -5.60 -13.84
C GLN A 26 2.93 -5.08 -12.43
N LEU A 27 4.08 -5.41 -11.84
CA LEU A 27 4.51 -4.88 -10.56
C LEU A 27 4.84 -3.40 -10.71
N SER A 28 4.14 -2.56 -9.95
CA SER A 28 4.34 -1.10 -9.93
C SER A 28 5.20 -0.67 -8.75
N ILE A 29 4.98 -1.25 -7.56
CA ILE A 29 5.70 -0.86 -6.34
C ILE A 29 6.06 -2.12 -5.55
N ASP A 30 7.29 -2.12 -5.04
CA ASP A 30 7.80 -3.12 -4.11
C ASP A 30 8.34 -2.43 -2.86
N LEU A 31 7.74 -2.71 -1.70
CA LEU A 31 8.22 -2.24 -0.40
C LEU A 31 8.67 -3.45 0.43
N PRO A 32 9.94 -3.87 0.30
CA PRO A 32 10.46 -5.03 1.01
C PRO A 32 10.90 -4.67 2.43
N GLY A 33 10.78 -5.62 3.36
CA GLY A 33 11.48 -5.58 4.66
C GLY A 33 11.07 -4.44 5.60
N TRP A 34 9.85 -3.92 5.47
CA TRP A 34 9.34 -2.85 6.35
C TRP A 34 8.92 -3.38 7.75
N THR A 35 8.67 -4.69 7.85
CA THR A 35 8.31 -5.40 9.08
C THR A 35 9.25 -6.59 9.33
N THR A 36 9.25 -7.12 10.55
CA THR A 36 10.02 -8.30 10.96
C THR A 36 9.13 -9.51 11.25
N SER A 37 7.82 -9.40 11.01
CA SER A 37 6.85 -10.44 11.33
C SER A 37 5.70 -10.50 10.33
N TRP A 38 4.73 -11.36 10.60
CA TRP A 38 3.63 -11.63 9.70
C TRP A 38 2.74 -10.40 9.54
N MET A 39 2.36 -10.15 8.29
CA MET A 39 1.35 -9.16 7.95
C MET A 39 -0.04 -9.66 8.35
N LEU A 40 -0.80 -8.80 9.01
CA LEU A 40 -2.16 -9.10 9.46
C LEU A 40 -3.22 -8.50 8.54
N SER A 41 -2.93 -7.33 7.98
CA SER A 41 -3.84 -6.63 7.08
C SER A 41 -3.11 -5.66 6.17
N ALA A 42 -3.64 -5.48 4.97
CA ALA A 42 -3.31 -4.40 4.07
C ALA A 42 -4.61 -3.84 3.47
N LYS A 43 -4.74 -2.52 3.49
CA LYS A 43 -5.87 -1.78 2.94
C LYS A 43 -5.34 -0.61 2.13
N SER A 44 -6.14 -0.13 1.21
CA SER A 44 -5.77 0.99 0.36
C SER A 44 -6.98 1.81 -0.05
N ASP A 45 -6.70 3.06 -0.32
CA ASP A 45 -7.57 4.00 -1.02
C ASP A 45 -6.81 4.58 -2.24
N TYR A 46 -7.38 5.63 -2.85
CA TYR A 46 -6.79 6.24 -4.05
C TYR A 46 -5.40 6.84 -3.83
N ARG A 47 -5.08 7.25 -2.60
CA ARG A 47 -3.85 7.95 -2.24
C ARG A 47 -2.92 7.13 -1.35
N ARG A 48 -3.45 6.26 -0.50
CA ARG A 48 -2.72 5.64 0.60
C ARG A 48 -2.88 4.14 0.62
N ILE A 49 -1.82 3.50 1.11
CA ILE A 49 -1.83 2.10 1.51
C ILE A 49 -1.46 2.05 2.99
N VAL A 50 -2.26 1.32 3.77
CA VAL A 50 -2.00 1.07 5.18
C VAL A 50 -1.83 -0.43 5.38
N ALA A 51 -0.76 -0.82 6.06
CA ALA A 51 -0.53 -2.20 6.43
C ALA A 51 -0.04 -2.33 7.87
N THR A 52 -0.44 -3.43 8.51
CA THR A 52 -0.18 -3.72 9.92
C THR A 52 0.40 -5.11 10.08
N SER A 53 1.36 -5.26 10.99
CA SER A 53 2.04 -6.53 11.27
C SER A 53 1.95 -6.94 12.75
N GLN A 54 2.22 -8.21 13.01
CA GLN A 54 2.17 -8.80 14.36
C GLN A 54 3.24 -8.25 15.33
N ASP A 55 4.34 -7.73 14.81
CA ASP A 55 5.42 -7.10 15.60
C ASP A 55 5.10 -5.65 16.03
N SER A 56 3.82 -5.26 16.01
CA SER A 56 3.34 -3.93 16.38
C SER A 56 3.84 -2.80 15.47
N ARG A 57 4.29 -3.11 14.24
CA ARG A 57 4.61 -2.10 13.23
C ARG A 57 3.40 -1.82 12.33
N THR A 58 3.26 -0.55 11.97
CA THR A 58 2.30 -0.08 10.98
C THR A 58 3.06 0.75 9.97
N VAL A 59 2.78 0.55 8.69
CA VAL A 59 3.32 1.38 7.61
C VAL A 59 2.18 2.04 6.86
N ILE A 60 2.38 3.31 6.53
CA ILE A 60 1.53 4.07 5.63
C ILE A 60 2.40 4.50 4.46
N MET A 61 2.00 4.08 3.26
CA MET A 61 2.56 4.59 2.02
C MET A 61 1.57 5.61 1.46
N ASP A 62 1.96 6.87 1.41
CA ASP A 62 1.15 7.98 0.91
C ASP A 62 1.73 8.51 -0.41
N PHE A 63 1.02 8.31 -1.51
CA PHE A 63 1.43 8.75 -2.85
C PHE A 63 1.34 10.27 -3.03
N GLY A 64 0.62 10.95 -2.14
CA GLY A 64 0.46 12.38 -2.13
C GLY A 64 1.39 13.11 -1.17
N TYR A 65 2.24 12.40 -0.43
CA TYR A 65 3.13 13.01 0.53
C TYR A 65 4.10 13.98 -0.13
N GLY A 66 4.10 15.24 0.32
CA GLY A 66 4.95 16.30 -0.21
C GLY A 66 4.49 16.91 -1.54
N LEU A 67 3.29 16.57 -2.02
CA LEU A 67 2.67 17.25 -3.15
C LEU A 67 1.83 18.44 -2.66
N ASP A 68 2.08 19.62 -3.22
CA ASP A 68 1.29 20.82 -2.94
C ASP A 68 -0.16 20.64 -3.42
N GLY A 69 -1.13 21.07 -2.61
CA GLY A 69 -2.55 21.01 -2.94
C GLY A 69 -3.21 19.64 -2.77
N ILE A 70 -2.52 18.66 -2.18
CA ILE A 70 -3.06 17.32 -1.93
C ILE A 70 -4.31 17.31 -1.03
N GLU A 71 -4.47 18.34 -0.20
CA GLU A 71 -5.61 18.54 0.70
C GLU A 71 -6.93 18.70 -0.06
N LEU A 72 -6.89 19.18 -1.31
CA LEU A 72 -8.08 19.34 -2.16
C LEU A 72 -8.72 18.01 -2.56
N LEU A 73 -8.04 16.89 -2.31
CA LEU A 73 -8.57 15.54 -2.57
C LEU A 73 -9.31 14.94 -1.35
N GLU A 74 -9.32 15.62 -0.20
CA GLU A 74 -9.95 15.15 1.03
C GLU A 74 -11.41 15.60 1.21
N GLU A 75 -11.95 16.43 0.30
CA GLU A 75 -13.37 16.85 0.23
C GLU A 75 -14.25 15.89 -0.60
#